data_AF-A0A7Z0TPK0-F1
#
_entry.id   AF-A0A7Z0TPK0-F1
#
_cell.length_a   1.000
_cell.length_b   1.000
_cell.length_c   1.000
_cell.angle_alpha   90.00
_cell.angle_beta   90.00
_cell.angle_gamma   90.00
#
_symmetry.space_group_name_H-M   'P 1'
#
loop_
_entity.id
_entity.type
_entity.pdbx_description
1 polymer ?
#
loop_
_entity_poly.entity_id
_entity_poly.type
_entity_poly.pdbx_seq_one_letter_code
_entity_poly.pdbx_strand_id
1 'polypeptide(L)'
;MLVHGVSLSLRFWQARHPPRYAAYLIPSSPSFPHSSTRLAAVASLLGAPSTFRNVPQSPLEAHEMLLNGLPSRALLHLVENLAFLRWDDSFAKAIGMSHRTYQRHASAGGKPLSPEQSGRTWKLAEVLAKATSIFGSMQEAEQWLERPAIGLNQHKPIDLLATPAGVELVEDFLVRLEYGV
;
A
#
# COMPACT_ATOMS: atom_id res chain seq x y z
N MET A 1 12.04 -43.57 -45.68
CA MET A 1 13.20 -42.75 -45.28
C MET A 1 13.05 -42.46 -43.79
N LEU A 2 13.94 -43.04 -42.98
CA LEU A 2 14.05 -42.87 -41.52
C LEU A 2 14.42 -41.41 -41.20
N VAL A 3 13.91 -40.82 -40.10
CA VAL A 3 14.61 -40.74 -38.80
C VAL A 3 13.74 -40.06 -37.72
N HIS A 4 13.97 -40.52 -36.49
CA HIS A 4 13.33 -40.21 -35.21
C HIS A 4 13.65 -38.82 -34.63
N GLY A 5 12.79 -38.38 -33.69
CA GLY A 5 13.06 -37.28 -32.77
C GLY A 5 12.08 -37.19 -31.58
N VAL A 6 12.03 -38.26 -30.76
CA VAL A 6 11.88 -38.30 -29.27
C VAL A 6 10.98 -37.23 -28.59
N SER A 7 9.79 -37.60 -28.10
CA SER A 7 9.45 -37.94 -26.68
C SER A 7 9.49 -36.72 -25.72
N LEU A 8 8.52 -36.39 -24.87
CA LEU A 8 7.40 -37.11 -24.25
C LEU A 8 6.15 -36.20 -24.24
N SER A 9 5.10 -36.63 -24.92
CA SER A 9 3.72 -36.25 -24.61
C SER A 9 3.00 -37.50 -24.14
N LEU A 10 2.14 -37.32 -23.13
CA LEU A 10 1.35 -38.33 -22.43
C LEU A 10 2.16 -39.27 -21.54
N ARG A 11 2.06 -39.09 -20.20
CA ARG A 11 1.57 -40.11 -19.24
C ARG A 11 1.26 -39.47 -17.87
N PHE A 12 0.31 -38.54 -17.82
CA PHE A 12 -0.29 -38.12 -16.53
C PHE A 12 -1.82 -37.99 -16.62
N TRP A 13 -2.46 -38.77 -17.50
CA TRP A 13 -3.92 -38.93 -17.55
C TRP A 13 -4.30 -40.33 -17.08
N GLN A 14 -4.03 -40.62 -15.81
CA GLN A 14 -4.52 -41.83 -15.13
C GLN A 14 -4.80 -41.59 -13.64
N ALA A 15 -5.26 -40.38 -13.30
CA ALA A 15 -5.85 -40.11 -12.00
C ALA A 15 -7.33 -39.76 -12.20
N ARG A 16 -8.23 -40.54 -11.61
CA ARG A 16 -9.68 -40.30 -11.61
C ARG A 16 -10.10 -39.04 -10.82
N HIS A 17 -9.15 -38.22 -10.36
CA HIS A 17 -9.40 -36.96 -9.67
C HIS A 17 -8.28 -35.94 -10.00
N PRO A 18 -8.58 -34.75 -10.56
CA PRO A 18 -7.63 -33.65 -10.59
C PRO A 18 -7.35 -33.14 -9.15
N PRO A 19 -6.14 -32.64 -8.84
CA PRO A 19 -5.85 -32.04 -7.55
C PRO A 19 -6.77 -30.84 -7.29
N ARG A 20 -7.26 -30.71 -6.04
CA ARG A 20 -8.32 -29.77 -5.62
C ARG A 20 -8.07 -28.29 -5.97
N TYR A 21 -6.84 -27.92 -6.33
CA TYR A 21 -6.49 -26.55 -6.72
C TYR A 21 -6.80 -26.21 -8.19
N ALA A 22 -7.01 -27.20 -9.06
CA ALA A 22 -7.24 -26.97 -10.49
C ALA A 22 -8.68 -26.54 -10.85
N ALA A 23 -9.59 -26.44 -9.86
CA ALA A 23 -10.99 -26.08 -10.07
C ALA A 23 -11.29 -24.56 -9.94
N TYR A 24 -10.31 -23.73 -9.57
CA TYR A 24 -10.51 -22.28 -9.44
C TYR A 24 -10.08 -21.54 -10.70
N LEU A 25 -10.79 -21.80 -11.81
CA LEU A 25 -10.79 -20.91 -12.97
C LEU A 25 -12.02 -20.00 -12.90
N ILE A 26 -11.96 -19.00 -12.02
CA ILE A 26 -12.59 -17.65 -12.04
C ILE A 26 -11.87 -16.89 -10.90
N PRO A 27 -11.07 -15.83 -11.14
CA PRO A 27 -10.41 -15.10 -10.07
C PRO A 27 -11.35 -14.03 -9.52
N SER A 28 -12.42 -14.43 -8.82
CA SER A 28 -13.01 -13.55 -7.82
C SER A 28 -12.18 -13.76 -6.55
N SER A 29 -11.11 -12.98 -6.40
CA SER A 29 -10.28 -13.00 -5.20
C SER A 29 -11.18 -12.98 -3.95
N PRO A 30 -10.92 -13.79 -2.91
CA PRO A 30 -11.70 -13.74 -1.68
C PRO A 30 -11.46 -12.38 -1.01
N SER A 31 -12.35 -11.43 -1.27
CA SER A 31 -12.39 -10.16 -0.56
C SER A 31 -12.89 -10.45 0.85
N PHE A 32 -11.96 -10.52 1.82
CA PHE A 32 -12.34 -10.50 3.23
C PHE A 32 -13.06 -9.16 3.50
N PRO A 33 -14.22 -9.14 4.16
CA PRO A 33 -14.99 -7.90 4.35
C PRO A 33 -14.15 -6.76 4.93
N HIS A 34 -13.26 -7.07 5.87
CA HIS A 34 -12.32 -6.12 6.48
C HIS A 34 -11.24 -5.59 5.52
N SER A 35 -10.80 -6.37 4.53
CA SER A 35 -9.77 -5.91 3.59
C SER A 35 -10.35 -4.88 2.63
N SER A 36 -11.59 -5.07 2.16
CA SER A 36 -12.27 -4.10 1.29
C SER A 36 -12.47 -2.74 1.98
N THR A 37 -12.88 -2.73 3.25
CA THR A 37 -13.04 -1.51 4.05
C THR A 37 -11.70 -0.80 4.27
N ARG A 38 -10.62 -1.54 4.55
CA ARG A 38 -9.28 -0.95 4.70
C ARG A 38 -8.79 -0.34 3.39
N LEU A 39 -8.90 -1.04 2.27
CA LEU A 39 -8.49 -0.51 0.95
C LEU A 39 -9.28 0.75 0.59
N ALA A 40 -10.58 0.78 0.88
CA ALA A 40 -11.42 1.96 0.67
C ALA A 40 -10.99 3.14 1.56
N ALA A 41 -10.64 2.89 2.83
CA ALA A 41 -10.13 3.93 3.73
C ALA A 41 -8.82 4.53 3.21
N VAL A 42 -7.87 3.69 2.78
CA VAL A 42 -6.60 4.14 2.19
C VAL A 42 -6.85 4.96 0.92
N ALA A 43 -7.69 4.45 0.01
CA ALA A 43 -8.03 5.17 -1.20
C ALA A 43 -8.70 6.52 -0.92
N SER A 44 -9.52 6.61 0.14
CA SER A 44 -10.16 7.86 0.55
C SER A 44 -9.14 8.91 0.99
N LEU A 45 -8.11 8.53 1.75
CA LEU A 45 -7.01 9.44 2.12
C LEU A 45 -6.24 9.95 0.90
N LEU A 46 -6.14 9.12 -0.13
CA LEU A 46 -5.55 9.45 -1.42
C LEU A 46 -6.52 10.21 -2.35
N GLY A 47 -7.70 10.62 -1.88
CA GLY A 47 -8.64 11.47 -2.60
C GLY A 47 -9.68 10.74 -3.45
N ALA A 48 -9.88 9.43 -3.23
CA ALA A 48 -11.00 8.73 -3.84
C ALA A 48 -12.34 9.37 -3.43
N PRO A 49 -13.35 9.41 -4.33
CA PRO A 49 -13.34 8.85 -5.68
C PRO A 49 -12.75 9.82 -6.73
N SER A 50 -12.42 11.06 -6.36
CA SER A 50 -12.03 12.09 -7.33
C SER A 50 -10.67 11.81 -8.00
N THR A 51 -9.72 11.20 -7.29
CA THR A 51 -8.34 10.97 -7.75
C THR A 51 -8.13 9.64 -8.47
N PHE A 52 -9.04 8.68 -8.30
CA PHE A 52 -8.95 7.35 -8.90
C PHE A 52 -10.05 7.15 -9.94
N ARG A 53 -9.79 6.35 -10.97
CA ARG A 53 -10.86 5.91 -11.88
C ARG A 53 -11.74 4.86 -11.20
N ASN A 54 -11.10 3.90 -10.52
CA ASN A 54 -11.74 2.84 -9.75
C ASN A 54 -10.96 2.68 -8.43
N VAL A 55 -11.67 2.47 -7.32
CA VAL A 55 -11.06 2.13 -6.03
C VAL A 55 -10.73 0.64 -6.03
N PRO A 56 -9.50 0.22 -5.68
CA PRO A 56 -9.15 -1.20 -5.65
C PRO A 56 -10.01 -1.95 -4.64
N GLN A 57 -10.63 -3.05 -5.06
CA GLN A 57 -11.48 -3.91 -4.24
C GLN A 57 -10.74 -5.16 -3.73
N SER A 58 -9.51 -5.38 -4.21
CA SER A 58 -8.66 -6.49 -3.77
C SER A 58 -7.19 -6.05 -3.64
N PRO A 59 -6.37 -6.79 -2.85
CA PRO A 59 -4.94 -6.55 -2.78
C PRO A 59 -4.22 -6.66 -4.14
N LEU A 60 -4.71 -7.53 -5.03
CA LEU A 60 -4.16 -7.69 -6.37
C LEU A 60 -4.43 -6.45 -7.23
N GLU A 61 -5.65 -5.93 -7.21
CA GLU A 61 -5.98 -4.68 -7.93
C GLU A 61 -5.18 -3.49 -7.38
N ALA A 62 -5.01 -3.42 -6.06
CA ALA A 62 -4.15 -2.41 -5.45
C ALA A 62 -2.70 -2.56 -5.96
N HIS A 63 -2.15 -3.77 -5.97
CA HIS A 63 -0.83 -4.04 -6.50
C HIS A 63 -0.67 -3.60 -7.97
N GLU A 64 -1.58 -3.99 -8.85
CA GLU A 64 -1.57 -3.60 -10.26
C GLU A 64 -1.67 -2.08 -10.44
N MET A 65 -2.52 -1.42 -9.64
CA MET A 65 -2.63 0.04 -9.64
C MET A 65 -1.31 0.70 -9.23
N LEU A 66 -0.61 0.17 -8.23
CA LEU A 66 0.69 0.69 -7.81
C LEU A 66 1.78 0.45 -8.86
N LEU A 67 1.75 -0.68 -9.58
CA LEU A 67 2.66 -0.93 -10.71
C LEU A 67 2.44 0.05 -11.86
N ASN A 68 1.18 0.41 -12.15
CA ASN A 68 0.84 1.39 -13.19
C ASN A 68 1.12 2.84 -12.76
N GLY A 69 1.33 3.06 -11.46
CA GLY A 69 1.62 4.36 -10.88
C GLY A 69 0.36 5.10 -10.42
N LEU A 70 0.43 5.68 -9.22
CA LEU A 70 -0.64 6.55 -8.70
C LEU A 70 -0.68 7.88 -9.47
N PRO A 71 -1.87 8.44 -9.74
CA PRO A 71 -1.98 9.80 -10.26
C PRO A 71 -1.32 10.81 -9.31
N SER A 72 -0.62 11.82 -9.83
CA SER A 72 0.02 12.88 -8.99
C SER A 72 -0.95 13.49 -7.98
N ARG A 73 -2.19 13.75 -8.43
CA ARG A 73 -3.28 14.27 -7.59
C ARG A 73 -3.56 13.45 -6.33
N ALA A 74 -3.29 12.15 -6.33
CA ALA A 74 -3.47 11.31 -5.15
C ALA A 74 -2.44 11.63 -4.06
N LEU A 75 -1.18 11.86 -4.44
CA LEU A 75 -0.14 12.34 -3.54
C LEU A 75 -0.45 13.76 -3.03
N LEU A 76 -0.84 14.66 -3.94
CA LEU A 76 -1.19 16.04 -3.56
C LEU A 76 -2.33 16.05 -2.55
N HIS A 77 -3.40 15.31 -2.84
CA HIS A 77 -4.53 15.19 -1.93
C HIS A 77 -4.10 14.66 -0.56
N LEU A 78 -3.26 13.61 -0.53
CA LEU A 78 -2.75 13.08 0.73
C LEU A 78 -2.04 14.19 1.52
N VAL A 79 -1.04 14.83 0.92
CA VAL A 79 -0.18 15.82 1.58
C VAL A 79 -0.97 17.07 2.01
N GLU A 80 -1.89 17.56 1.17
CA GLU A 80 -2.71 18.74 1.46
C GLU A 80 -3.69 18.52 2.62
N ASN A 81 -4.04 17.26 2.91
CA ASN A 81 -4.91 16.90 4.03
C ASN A 81 -4.13 16.61 5.33
N LEU A 82 -2.79 16.65 5.32
CA LEU A 82 -1.98 16.52 6.52
C LEU A 82 -1.79 17.90 7.16
N ALA A 83 -2.30 18.07 8.38
CA ALA A 83 -2.27 19.35 9.09
C ALA A 83 -1.05 19.51 10.00
N PHE A 84 -0.49 18.40 10.49
CA PHE A 84 0.58 18.38 11.48
C PHE A 84 1.90 17.87 10.90
N LEU A 85 1.86 16.93 9.95
CA LEU A 85 3.07 16.40 9.33
C LEU A 85 3.80 17.46 8.51
N ARG A 86 5.03 17.79 8.94
CA ARG A 86 5.88 18.76 8.24
C ARG A 86 6.63 18.12 7.09
N TRP A 87 6.90 18.89 6.04
CA TRP A 87 7.82 18.47 4.99
C TRP A 87 9.28 18.59 5.45
N ASP A 88 9.74 17.60 6.21
CA ASP A 88 11.12 17.47 6.66
C ASP A 88 11.84 16.26 6.01
N ASP A 89 13.05 15.97 6.48
CA ASP A 89 13.86 14.85 5.96
C ASP A 89 13.21 13.48 6.24
N SER A 90 12.55 13.34 7.40
CA SER A 90 11.84 12.12 7.78
C SER A 90 10.64 11.86 6.87
N PHE A 91 9.82 12.89 6.66
CA PHE A 91 8.69 12.80 5.74
C PHE A 91 9.16 12.51 4.32
N ALA A 92 10.19 13.22 3.83
CA ALA A 92 10.76 13.00 2.50
C ALA A 92 11.26 11.56 2.30
N LYS A 93 11.89 10.97 3.32
CA LYS A 93 12.31 9.56 3.30
C LYS A 93 11.13 8.59 3.32
N ALA A 94 10.10 8.88 4.12
CA ALA A 94 8.91 8.04 4.23
C ALA A 94 8.17 7.92 2.88
N ILE A 95 7.98 9.04 2.18
CA ILE A 95 7.34 9.03 0.84
C ILE A 95 8.32 8.66 -0.28
N GLY A 96 9.64 8.75 -0.02
CA GLY A 96 10.70 8.38 -0.96
C GLY A 96 11.08 9.45 -1.97
N MET A 97 10.71 10.72 -1.76
CA MET A 97 11.02 11.80 -2.68
C MET A 97 11.35 13.11 -1.96
N SER A 98 12.17 13.92 -2.62
CA SER A 98 12.49 15.27 -2.14
C SER A 98 11.33 16.24 -2.34
N HIS A 99 11.36 17.35 -1.59
CA HIS A 99 10.39 18.44 -1.73
C HIS A 99 10.33 18.98 -3.17
N ARG A 100 11.49 19.06 -3.85
CA ARG A 100 11.58 19.47 -5.26
C ARG A 100 10.80 18.53 -6.18
N THR A 101 10.91 17.22 -5.96
CA THR A 101 10.17 16.22 -6.75
C THR A 101 8.67 16.34 -6.52
N TYR A 102 8.25 16.54 -5.27
CA TYR A 102 6.85 16.83 -4.95
C TYR A 102 6.32 18.09 -5.65
N GLN A 103 7.06 19.21 -5.60
CA GLN A 103 6.67 20.44 -6.28
C GLN A 103 6.51 20.25 -7.80
N ARG A 104 7.32 19.36 -8.41
CA ARG A 104 7.16 18.99 -9.82
C ARG A 104 5.86 18.21 -10.08
N HIS A 105 5.42 17.37 -9.14
CA HIS A 105 4.12 16.71 -9.20
C HIS A 105 2.95 17.68 -8.94
N ALA A 106 3.17 18.72 -8.12
CA ALA A 106 2.20 19.79 -7.86
C ALA A 106 2.04 20.77 -9.02
N SER A 107 3.00 20.82 -9.95
CA SER A 107 2.93 21.66 -11.14
C SER A 107 1.90 21.10 -12.16
N ALA A 108 1.27 22.00 -12.93
CA ALA A 108 0.27 21.61 -13.93
C ALA A 108 0.81 20.52 -14.88
N GLY A 109 0.10 19.39 -14.97
CA GLY A 109 0.50 18.26 -15.81
C GLY A 109 1.46 17.24 -15.17
N GLY A 110 1.54 17.18 -13.84
CA GLY A 110 2.35 16.19 -13.11
C GLY A 110 2.13 14.75 -13.60
N LYS A 111 3.22 14.10 -14.04
CA LYS A 111 3.22 12.69 -14.48
C LYS A 111 2.79 11.77 -13.33
N PRO A 112 2.21 10.58 -13.60
CA PRO A 112 1.98 9.58 -12.56
C PRO A 112 3.25 9.30 -11.74
N LEU A 113 3.07 8.95 -10.47
CA LEU A 113 4.15 8.52 -9.59
C LEU A 113 4.79 7.25 -10.14
N SER A 114 6.09 7.08 -9.95
CA SER A 114 6.72 5.80 -10.26
C SER A 114 6.18 4.68 -9.36
N PRO A 115 6.37 3.40 -9.70
CA PRO A 115 5.89 2.29 -8.87
C PRO A 115 6.42 2.34 -7.42
N GLU A 116 7.68 2.73 -7.24
CA GLU A 116 8.29 2.88 -5.91
C GLU A 116 7.63 4.01 -5.10
N GLN A 117 7.45 5.18 -5.72
CA GLN A 117 6.81 6.34 -5.07
C GLN A 117 5.34 6.05 -4.77
N SER A 118 4.67 5.32 -5.67
CA SER A 118 3.31 4.86 -5.49
C SER A 118 3.19 3.94 -4.28
N GLY A 119 4.08 2.94 -4.18
CA GLY A 119 4.11 2.01 -3.06
C GLY A 119 4.35 2.71 -1.71
N ARG A 120 5.30 3.66 -1.66
CA ARG A 120 5.56 4.44 -0.43
C ARG A 120 4.41 5.36 -0.04
N THR A 121 3.83 6.07 -1.01
CA THR A 121 2.66 6.94 -0.80
C THR A 121 1.47 6.13 -0.29
N TRP A 122 1.21 4.96 -0.90
CA TRP A 122 0.18 4.03 -0.47
C TRP A 122 0.44 3.54 0.96
N LYS A 123 1.69 3.16 1.26
CA LYS A 123 2.03 2.63 2.58
C LYS A 123 1.87 3.69 3.68
N LEU A 124 2.27 4.93 3.43
CA LEU A 124 2.02 6.03 4.35
C LEU A 124 0.51 6.21 4.61
N ALA A 125 -0.30 6.21 3.55
CA ALA A 125 -1.76 6.29 3.68
C ALA A 125 -2.35 5.08 4.42
N GLU A 126 -1.81 3.87 4.25
CA GLU A 126 -2.22 2.68 4.99
C GLU A 126 -1.93 2.78 6.49
N VAL A 127 -0.72 3.24 6.84
CA VAL A 127 -0.33 3.48 8.24
C VAL A 127 -1.21 4.57 8.86
N LEU A 128 -1.45 5.68 8.16
CA LEU A 128 -2.33 6.76 8.61
C LEU A 128 -3.77 6.29 8.80
N ALA A 129 -4.32 5.52 7.87
CA ALA A 129 -5.69 4.99 7.97
C ALA A 129 -5.84 4.09 9.20
N LYS A 130 -4.86 3.20 9.43
CA LYS A 130 -4.84 2.31 10.59
C LYS A 130 -4.67 3.09 11.89
N ALA A 131 -3.71 4.01 11.96
CA ALA A 131 -3.50 4.87 13.12
C ALA A 131 -4.75 5.70 13.42
N THR A 132 -5.41 6.26 12.41
CA THR A 132 -6.68 7.01 12.57
C THR A 132 -7.76 6.14 13.19
N SER A 133 -7.89 4.88 12.78
CA SER A 133 -8.87 3.97 13.37
C SER A 133 -8.59 3.62 14.84
N ILE A 134 -7.32 3.64 15.26
CA ILE A 134 -6.89 3.32 16.62
C ILE A 134 -6.98 4.54 17.54
N PHE A 135 -6.48 5.69 17.09
CA PHE A 135 -6.42 6.91 17.88
C PHE A 135 -7.72 7.72 17.84
N GLY A 136 -8.56 7.52 16.82
CA GLY A 136 -9.90 8.12 16.73
C GLY A 136 -9.99 9.32 15.79
N SER A 137 -8.87 9.94 15.41
CA SER A 137 -8.83 11.05 14.48
C SER A 137 -7.57 11.09 13.62
N MET A 138 -7.66 11.73 12.46
CA MET A 138 -6.50 11.96 11.58
C MET A 138 -5.43 12.79 12.29
N GLN A 139 -5.87 13.80 13.04
CA GLN A 139 -5.00 14.71 13.77
C GLN A 139 -4.16 13.98 14.83
N GLU A 140 -4.77 13.07 15.59
CA GLU A 140 -4.04 12.26 16.57
C GLU A 140 -3.11 11.25 15.91
N ALA A 141 -3.51 10.66 14.78
CA ALA A 141 -2.66 9.77 13.99
C ALA A 141 -1.40 10.48 13.48
N GLU A 142 -1.54 11.69 12.92
CA GLU A 142 -0.42 12.50 12.48
C GLU A 142 0.51 12.89 13.64
N GLN A 143 -0.05 13.34 14.77
CA GLN A 143 0.75 13.67 15.95
C GLN A 143 1.49 12.46 16.51
N TRP A 144 0.88 11.29 16.47
CA TRP A 144 1.53 10.05 16.87
C TRP A 144 2.71 9.70 15.94
N LEU A 145 2.56 9.88 14.62
CA LEU A 145 3.66 9.65 13.67
C LEU A 145 4.89 10.53 13.94
N GLU A 146 4.70 11.74 14.44
CA GLU A 146 5.80 12.69 14.75
C GLU A 146 6.37 12.56 16.17
N ARG A 147 5.73 11.77 17.06
CA ARG A 147 6.15 11.61 18.46
C ARG A 147 6.97 10.33 18.66
N PRO A 148 8.05 10.37 19.46
CA PRO A 148 8.73 9.17 19.94
C PRO A 148 7.75 8.18 20.57
N ALA A 149 7.74 6.94 20.08
CA ALA A 149 6.91 5.88 20.65
C ALA A 149 7.78 4.93 21.50
N ILE A 150 7.39 4.73 22.76
CA ILE A 150 8.11 3.86 23.70
C ILE A 150 8.27 2.44 23.13
N GLY A 151 7.19 1.89 22.55
CA GLY A 151 7.20 0.55 21.95
C GLY A 151 7.98 0.44 20.64
N LEU A 152 8.51 1.55 20.11
CA LEU A 152 9.40 1.60 18.96
C LEU A 152 10.80 2.09 19.36
N ASN A 153 11.24 1.78 20.59
CA ASN A 153 12.54 2.19 21.13
C ASN A 153 12.77 3.72 21.06
N GLN A 154 11.73 4.51 21.32
CA GLN A 154 11.78 5.98 21.27
C GLN A 154 12.03 6.57 19.86
N HIS A 155 11.94 5.77 18.80
CA HIS A 155 11.90 6.31 17.44
C HIS A 155 10.54 6.90 17.13
N LYS A 156 10.51 7.94 16.29
CA LYS A 156 9.27 8.43 15.71
C LYS A 156 8.83 7.43 14.63
N PRO A 157 7.54 7.03 14.59
CA PRO A 157 7.05 6.13 13.56
C PRO A 157 7.36 6.61 12.12
N ILE A 158 7.29 7.91 11.84
CA ILE A 158 7.58 8.47 10.51
C ILE A 158 9.03 8.20 10.04
N ASP A 159 9.99 8.18 10.96
CA ASP A 159 11.40 7.91 10.65
C ASP A 159 11.61 6.47 10.16
N LEU A 160 10.79 5.54 10.67
CA LEU A 160 10.89 4.12 10.37
C LEU A 160 10.28 3.77 9.00
N LEU A 161 9.35 4.59 8.50
CA LEU A 161 8.70 4.37 7.20
C LEU A 161 9.67 4.49 6.00
N ALA A 162 10.89 4.97 6.22
CA ALA A 162 11.93 5.05 5.20
C ALA A 162 12.33 3.69 4.60
N THR A 163 12.11 2.59 5.34
CA THR A 163 12.55 1.24 4.94
C THR A 163 11.44 0.21 5.10
N PRO A 164 11.42 -0.88 4.30
CA PRO A 164 10.44 -1.95 4.46
C PRO A 164 10.44 -2.58 5.87
N ALA A 165 11.62 -2.78 6.46
CA ALA A 165 11.74 -3.33 7.81
C ALA A 165 11.16 -2.40 8.88
N GLY A 166 11.38 -1.08 8.75
CA GLY A 166 10.80 -0.12 9.67
C GLY A 166 9.29 0.03 9.51
N VAL A 167 8.77 -0.10 8.29
CA VAL A 167 7.33 -0.19 8.02
C VAL A 167 6.71 -1.37 8.77
N GLU A 168 7.30 -2.56 8.68
CA GLU A 168 6.82 -3.77 9.36
C GLU A 168 6.77 -3.56 10.88
N LEU A 169 7.81 -2.96 11.47
CA LEU A 169 7.83 -2.62 12.91
C LEU A 169 6.67 -1.70 13.31
N VAL A 170 6.38 -0.69 12.49
CA VAL A 170 5.29 0.27 12.75
C VAL A 170 3.92 -0.41 12.62
N GLU A 171 3.74 -1.25 11.59
CA GLU A 171 2.50 -1.98 11.36
C GLU A 171 2.20 -2.97 12.49
N ASP A 172 3.21 -3.74 12.92
CA ASP A 172 3.15 -4.66 14.05
C ASP A 172 2.81 -3.93 15.34
N PHE A 173 3.45 -2.79 15.60
CA PHE A 173 3.14 -1.98 16.77
C PHE A 173 1.70 -1.48 16.75
N LEU A 174 1.19 -1.02 15.60
CA LEU A 174 -0.22 -0.66 15.45
C LEU A 174 -1.16 -1.86 15.65
N VAL A 175 -0.77 -3.08 15.23
CA VAL A 175 -1.56 -4.30 15.52
C VAL A 175 -1.65 -4.48 17.04
N ARG A 176 -0.53 -4.37 17.75
CA ARG A 176 -0.51 -4.56 19.21
C ARG A 176 -1.40 -3.55 19.94
N LEU A 177 -1.36 -2.28 19.52
CA LEU A 177 -2.25 -1.24 20.05
C LEU A 177 -3.73 -1.55 19.81
N GLU A 178 -4.09 -2.05 18.63
CA GLU A 178 -5.47 -2.43 18.27
C GLU A 178 -6.03 -3.54 19.18
N TYR A 179 -5.18 -4.49 19.61
CA TYR A 179 -5.55 -5.58 20.50
C TYR A 179 -5.27 -5.30 21.98
N GLY A 180 -4.70 -4.14 22.32
CA GLY A 180 -4.37 -3.76 23.70
C GLY A 180 -3.28 -4.62 24.35
N VAL A 181 -2.34 -5.15 23.56
CA VAL A 181 -1.21 -5.99 24.02
C VAL A 181 0.12 -5.25 24.05
#